data_AF-A0A843KGT8-F1
#
_entry.id   AF-A0A843KGT8-F1
#
_cell.length_a   1.000
_cell.length_b   1.000
_cell.length_c   1.000
_cell.angle_alpha   90.00
_cell.angle_beta   90.00
_cell.angle_gamma   90.00
#
_symmetry.space_group_name_H-M   'P 1'
#
loop_
_entity.id
_entity.type
_entity.pdbx_description
1 polymer ?
#
loop_
_entity_poly.entity_id
_entity_poly.type
_entity_poly.pdbx_seq_one_letter_code
_entity_poly.pdbx_strand_id
1 'polypeptide(L)'
;MKDRIRDLLLLGMVIALLIPAATAADIYITVTADDPTEYRGLRVATVDALDPLETDASLVTLEGDNLTVIPCPTFGTITRIFDPASGTYRGGRVTITENKSFDGSTLPDDYRIVTGRTIPNFTMHVPNRSGNVLMVRSLGSPEEGIDFARFFEAAEELGYLFTDDAIIYSNTTGISAYGNIDTQDYDRNDLNRTLKRNEVDLANFSADSDMVRSMMEAWPYTRPEAGEYLLTAVQYDSENETLHVLAAMPVLILDGNPTVAWNDDRQGAGATVSFGEGVDRTAYILLESNMTYDLTVRVDTREFVSRPIPTSVTDLVSLLQTAADEASPVAYTLTRSDDDAGSGIVIAPGHGLSGRADGPEVEIGAEALATLNPGTYSLYALGMEGGEIVAVDYREVEVRAAS
;
A
#
# COMPACT_ATOMS: atom_id res chain seq x y z
N MET A 1 -20.04 12.87 24.68
CA MET A 1 -20.58 11.84 23.77
C MET A 1 -20.64 12.36 22.31
N LYS A 2 -19.59 12.80 21.60
CA LYS A 2 -18.15 13.00 21.90
C LYS A 2 -17.51 11.91 22.73
N ASP A 3 -17.14 10.84 22.02
CA ASP A 3 -16.28 9.68 22.30
C ASP A 3 -16.84 8.55 21.41
N ARG A 4 -15.99 7.62 20.91
CA ARG A 4 -16.31 6.58 19.89
C ARG A 4 -16.38 7.04 18.41
N ILE A 5 -15.33 7.72 17.94
CA ILE A 5 -15.00 7.84 16.49
C ILE A 5 -13.50 7.48 16.33
N ARG A 6 -12.99 6.65 17.25
CA ARG A 6 -11.63 6.83 17.78
C ARG A 6 -10.76 5.61 17.63
N ASP A 7 -11.26 4.49 17.12
CA ASP A 7 -10.64 3.17 17.31
C ASP A 7 -10.35 2.48 15.93
N LEU A 8 -10.40 3.33 14.90
CA LEU A 8 -10.70 3.06 13.49
C LEU A 8 -9.57 2.43 12.68
N LEU A 9 -8.39 2.99 12.88
CA LEU A 9 -7.28 2.81 11.96
C LEU A 9 -6.28 1.79 12.49
N LEU A 10 -6.49 1.16 13.65
CA LEU A 10 -5.43 0.40 14.32
C LEU A 10 -4.90 -0.80 13.52
N LEU A 11 -5.80 -1.65 13.01
CA LEU A 11 -5.43 -2.84 12.22
C LEU A 11 -5.12 -2.46 10.76
N GLY A 12 -5.92 -1.56 10.17
CA GLY A 12 -5.62 -0.96 8.88
C GLY A 12 -4.24 -0.29 8.84
N MET A 13 -3.81 0.36 9.92
CA MET A 13 -2.49 0.96 10.11
C MET A 13 -1.38 -0.07 10.33
N VAL A 14 -1.61 -1.17 11.05
CA VAL A 14 -0.58 -2.24 11.06
C VAL A 14 -0.39 -2.74 9.64
N ILE A 15 -1.47 -2.96 8.92
CA ILE A 15 -1.48 -3.32 7.50
C ILE A 15 -0.82 -2.28 6.58
N ALA A 16 -1.03 -0.99 6.86
CA ALA A 16 -0.66 0.16 6.01
C ALA A 16 0.66 0.84 6.37
N LEU A 17 1.18 0.69 7.60
CA LEU A 17 2.55 1.12 7.94
C LEU A 17 3.60 0.16 7.38
N LEU A 18 3.18 -1.02 6.95
CA LEU A 18 4.05 -1.98 6.34
C LEU A 18 4.21 -1.68 4.85
N ILE A 19 5.14 -2.39 4.18
CA ILE A 19 5.22 -2.63 2.73
C ILE A 19 6.00 -1.55 1.91
N PRO A 20 6.72 -1.82 0.78
CA PRO A 20 6.86 -3.01 -0.12
C PRO A 20 7.51 -4.30 0.42
N ALA A 21 6.74 -5.39 0.34
CA ALA A 21 7.07 -6.82 0.34
C ALA A 21 8.35 -7.29 1.08
N ALA A 22 8.22 -7.71 2.34
CA ALA A 22 9.27 -8.45 3.07
C ALA A 22 8.82 -9.05 4.44
N THR A 23 9.75 -9.47 5.32
CA THR A 23 9.50 -10.54 6.33
C THR A 23 10.47 -10.86 7.48
N ALA A 24 10.02 -11.73 8.43
CA ALA A 24 10.70 -12.66 9.37
C ALA A 24 12.12 -12.36 9.87
N ALA A 25 12.41 -11.07 9.92
CA ALA A 25 12.80 -10.34 11.10
C ALA A 25 12.13 -10.82 12.40
N ASP A 26 12.73 -10.40 13.51
CA ASP A 26 12.01 -10.20 14.76
C ASP A 26 10.82 -9.24 14.58
N ILE A 27 9.86 -9.29 15.50
CA ILE A 27 8.69 -8.39 15.51
C ILE A 27 9.14 -6.93 15.41
N TYR A 28 8.73 -6.25 14.34
CA TYR A 28 9.15 -4.89 14.03
C TYR A 28 8.22 -3.84 14.62
N ILE A 29 6.91 -4.09 14.50
CA ILE A 29 5.86 -3.24 15.04
C ILE A 29 4.98 -4.11 15.94
N THR A 30 4.67 -3.61 17.13
CA THR A 30 3.65 -4.17 18.02
C THR A 30 2.61 -3.11 18.31
N VAL A 31 1.35 -3.51 18.20
CA VAL A 31 0.19 -2.69 18.52
C VAL A 31 -0.66 -3.44 19.55
N THR A 32 -0.71 -2.91 20.77
CA THR A 32 -1.51 -3.46 21.86
C THR A 32 -2.71 -2.56 22.11
N ALA A 33 -3.92 -3.09 22.05
CA ALA A 33 -5.13 -2.35 22.40
C ALA A 33 -5.23 -2.15 23.92
N ASP A 34 -5.85 -1.05 24.36
CA ASP A 34 -6.11 -0.80 25.80
C ASP A 34 -7.07 -1.87 26.40
N ASP A 35 -8.00 -2.39 25.58
CA ASP A 35 -8.89 -3.52 25.86
C ASP A 35 -8.92 -4.47 24.64
N PRO A 36 -8.98 -5.81 24.81
CA PRO A 36 -9.09 -6.74 23.69
C PRO A 36 -10.40 -6.56 22.91
N THR A 37 -10.33 -6.47 21.58
CA THR A 37 -11.53 -6.42 20.75
C THR A 37 -12.01 -7.81 20.38
N GLU A 38 -13.31 -8.04 20.52
CA GLU A 38 -13.95 -9.30 20.16
C GLU A 38 -14.88 -9.09 18.95
N TYR A 39 -14.72 -9.92 17.92
CA TYR A 39 -15.58 -9.91 16.75
C TYR A 39 -15.72 -11.33 16.19
N ARG A 40 -16.96 -11.82 16.11
CA ARG A 40 -17.30 -13.12 15.48
C ARG A 40 -16.35 -14.25 15.89
N GLY A 41 -16.18 -14.46 17.20
CA GLY A 41 -15.32 -15.51 17.76
C GLY A 41 -13.80 -15.24 17.73
N LEU A 42 -13.32 -14.24 16.97
CA LEU A 42 -11.97 -13.70 17.13
C LEU A 42 -11.92 -12.77 18.33
N ARG A 43 -10.80 -12.80 19.06
CA ARG A 43 -10.54 -11.94 20.20
C ARG A 43 -9.08 -11.50 20.13
N VAL A 44 -8.86 -10.22 19.85
CA VAL A 44 -7.55 -9.66 19.52
C VAL A 44 -7.22 -8.55 20.50
N ALA A 45 -6.20 -8.80 21.33
CA ALA A 45 -5.57 -7.83 22.23
C ALA A 45 -4.33 -7.19 21.61
N THR A 46 -3.58 -7.98 20.83
CA THR A 46 -2.32 -7.57 20.21
C THR A 46 -2.35 -7.85 18.71
N VAL A 47 -1.79 -6.94 17.94
CA VAL A 47 -1.38 -7.18 16.55
C VAL A 47 0.11 -6.93 16.47
N ASP A 48 0.85 -7.85 15.89
CA ASP A 48 2.26 -7.63 15.58
C ASP A 48 2.55 -7.92 14.11
N ALA A 49 3.69 -7.42 13.64
CA ALA A 49 4.10 -7.56 12.25
C ALA A 49 5.60 -7.79 12.14
N LEU A 50 5.95 -8.62 11.16
CA LEU A 50 7.33 -8.81 10.71
C LEU A 50 7.80 -7.59 9.91
N ASP A 51 9.11 -7.38 9.81
CA ASP A 51 9.65 -6.22 9.09
C ASP A 51 9.46 -6.35 7.58
N PRO A 52 8.69 -5.48 6.93
CA PRO A 52 8.35 -5.61 5.52
C PRO A 52 9.42 -4.99 4.61
N LEU A 53 10.67 -4.85 5.05
CA LEU A 53 11.84 -4.57 4.17
C LEU A 53 12.96 -5.64 4.25
N GLU A 54 12.85 -6.66 5.12
CA GLU A 54 13.75 -7.83 5.15
C GLU A 54 13.26 -8.94 4.21
N THR A 55 13.70 -8.97 2.94
CA THR A 55 13.14 -9.84 1.86
C THR A 55 13.54 -11.32 1.96
N ASP A 56 14.52 -11.67 2.78
CA ASP A 56 15.12 -13.01 2.84
C ASP A 56 14.22 -14.10 3.44
N ALA A 57 13.04 -13.75 3.95
CA ALA A 57 12.13 -14.72 4.57
C ALA A 57 10.65 -14.57 4.15
N SER A 58 10.29 -13.64 3.27
CA SER A 58 9.07 -13.53 2.46
C SER A 58 9.34 -12.59 1.34
N LEU A 59 8.55 -12.89 0.33
CA LEU A 59 8.31 -12.07 -0.79
C LEU A 59 6.86 -12.32 -1.14
N VAL A 60 6.10 -11.27 -1.39
CA VAL A 60 4.84 -11.37 -2.12
C VAL A 60 5.12 -10.84 -3.51
N THR A 61 4.81 -11.60 -4.54
CA THR A 61 5.07 -11.21 -5.94
C THR A 61 3.76 -11.21 -6.71
N LEU A 62 3.42 -10.09 -7.37
CA LEU A 62 2.31 -10.06 -8.34
C LEU A 62 2.74 -10.69 -9.68
N GLU A 63 1.86 -11.51 -10.24
CA GLU A 63 2.06 -12.24 -11.49
C GLU A 63 0.83 -12.10 -12.41
N GLY A 64 1.04 -12.17 -13.73
CA GLY A 64 -0.03 -12.17 -14.73
C GLY A 64 0.09 -11.09 -15.82
N ASP A 65 -0.69 -11.27 -16.89
CA ASP A 65 -0.66 -10.45 -18.11
C ASP A 65 -1.47 -9.14 -18.02
N ASN A 66 -2.23 -8.95 -16.92
CA ASN A 66 -3.10 -7.81 -16.62
C ASN A 66 -2.39 -6.68 -15.82
N LEU A 67 -1.08 -6.81 -15.63
CA LEU A 67 -0.26 -5.90 -14.85
C LEU A 67 0.39 -4.83 -15.74
N THR A 68 0.27 -3.56 -15.36
CA THR A 68 1.17 -2.52 -15.85
C THR A 68 2.38 -2.44 -14.93
N VAL A 69 3.56 -2.46 -15.55
CA VAL A 69 4.86 -2.46 -14.88
C VAL A 69 5.40 -1.02 -14.92
N ILE A 70 5.60 -0.43 -13.74
CA ILE A 70 6.17 0.90 -13.56
C ILE A 70 7.57 0.73 -12.97
N PRO A 71 8.64 1.22 -13.63
CA PRO A 71 9.99 1.14 -13.07
C PRO A 71 10.08 1.81 -11.69
N CYS A 72 10.82 1.20 -10.77
CA CYS A 72 11.18 1.85 -9.52
C CYS A 72 12.30 2.89 -9.75
N PRO A 73 12.33 4.01 -9.01
CA PRO A 73 13.57 4.75 -8.81
C PRO A 73 14.61 3.82 -8.18
N THR A 74 15.86 3.83 -8.66
CA THR A 74 16.92 3.04 -8.05
C THR A 74 17.25 3.60 -6.67
N PHE A 75 16.97 2.83 -5.62
CA PHE A 75 17.24 3.27 -4.25
C PHE A 75 18.63 2.80 -3.77
N GLY A 76 19.33 3.70 -3.08
CA GLY A 76 20.54 3.43 -2.32
C GLY A 76 20.17 2.93 -0.93
N THR A 77 20.57 3.66 0.11
CA THR A 77 20.13 3.36 1.49
C THR A 77 18.71 3.85 1.73
N ILE A 78 17.82 2.98 2.19
CA ILE A 78 16.48 3.36 2.66
C ILE A 78 16.50 3.43 4.19
N THR A 79 16.15 4.57 4.80
CA THR A 79 16.16 4.77 6.25
C THR A 79 14.79 5.18 6.75
N ARG A 80 14.19 4.37 7.63
CA ARG A 80 12.89 4.68 8.27
C ARG A 80 13.12 5.22 9.68
N ILE A 81 12.56 6.40 9.96
CA ILE A 81 12.68 7.12 11.24
C ILE A 81 11.28 7.37 11.79
N PHE A 82 10.99 6.82 12.97
CA PHE A 82 9.76 7.07 13.70
C PHE A 82 10.06 7.94 14.93
N ASP A 83 9.54 9.17 14.95
CA ASP A 83 9.68 10.09 16.09
C ASP A 83 8.30 10.52 16.61
N PRO A 84 7.84 9.98 17.76
CA PRO A 84 8.51 9.01 18.62
C PRO A 84 8.37 7.57 18.09
N ALA A 85 9.32 6.70 18.45
CA ALA A 85 9.26 5.26 18.15
C ALA A 85 8.16 4.50 18.93
N SER A 86 7.41 5.18 19.81
CA SER A 86 6.16 4.65 20.35
C SER A 86 5.17 5.78 20.62
N GLY A 87 3.90 5.53 20.33
CA GLY A 87 2.81 6.50 20.48
C GLY A 87 1.52 5.82 20.88
N THR A 88 0.66 6.52 21.61
CA THR A 88 -0.73 6.08 21.80
C THR A 88 -1.55 6.60 20.64
N TYR A 89 -1.95 5.68 19.77
CA TYR A 89 -2.82 5.97 18.65
C TYR A 89 -4.19 5.36 18.93
N ARG A 90 -5.25 6.18 18.95
CA ARG A 90 -6.62 5.66 18.78
C ARG A 90 -7.02 4.46 19.68
N GLY A 91 -6.66 4.52 20.97
CA GLY A 91 -6.97 3.47 21.96
C GLY A 91 -6.02 2.26 21.96
N GLY A 92 -4.95 2.31 21.17
CA GLY A 92 -3.87 1.34 21.20
C GLY A 92 -2.50 1.98 21.32
N ARG A 93 -1.57 1.23 21.91
CA ARG A 93 -0.17 1.60 22.00
C ARG A 93 0.60 1.00 20.83
N VAL A 94 1.05 1.85 19.93
CA VAL A 94 1.98 1.50 18.85
C VAL A 94 3.40 1.59 19.40
N THR A 95 4.18 0.53 19.23
CA THR A 95 5.59 0.47 19.59
C THR A 95 6.36 -0.11 18.41
N ILE A 96 7.46 0.54 18.07
CA ILE A 96 8.32 0.19 16.94
C ILE A 96 9.69 -0.14 17.52
N THR A 97 10.21 -1.32 17.17
CA THR A 97 11.38 -1.90 17.84
C THR A 97 12.61 -1.01 17.71
N GLU A 98 12.87 -0.47 16.51
CA GLU A 98 13.93 0.52 16.26
C GLU A 98 13.74 1.27 14.93
N ASN A 99 14.51 2.36 14.75
CA ASN A 99 14.74 2.94 13.43
C ASN A 99 15.73 2.03 12.68
N LYS A 100 15.39 1.61 11.46
CA LYS A 100 16.22 0.74 10.64
C LYS A 100 16.58 1.37 9.29
N SER A 101 17.73 0.97 8.78
CA SER A 101 18.19 1.27 7.42
C SER A 101 18.40 -0.03 6.65
N PHE A 102 18.08 -0.02 5.36
CA PHE A 102 18.11 -1.16 4.45
C PHE A 102 18.86 -0.80 3.17
N ASP A 103 19.40 -1.82 2.51
CA ASP A 103 19.93 -1.69 1.16
C ASP A 103 18.74 -1.70 0.18
N GLY A 104 18.44 -0.56 -0.44
CA GLY A 104 17.34 -0.40 -1.39
C GLY A 104 17.50 -1.24 -2.65
N SER A 105 18.68 -1.80 -2.92
CA SER A 105 18.87 -2.78 -3.99
C SER A 105 18.25 -4.16 -3.69
N THR A 106 17.70 -4.38 -2.49
CA THR A 106 16.88 -5.56 -2.18
C THR A 106 15.40 -5.37 -2.51
N LEU A 107 14.96 -4.14 -2.83
CA LEU A 107 13.59 -3.91 -3.31
C LEU A 107 13.41 -4.38 -4.76
N PRO A 108 12.18 -4.72 -5.18
CA PRO A 108 11.87 -4.97 -6.58
C PRO A 108 12.23 -3.78 -7.47
N ASP A 109 12.79 -4.05 -8.65
CA ASP A 109 13.08 -3.04 -9.69
C ASP A 109 11.82 -2.43 -10.34
N ASP A 110 10.64 -3.02 -10.08
CA ASP A 110 9.36 -2.58 -10.64
C ASP A 110 8.19 -2.62 -9.63
N TYR A 111 7.25 -1.67 -9.80
CA TYR A 111 5.92 -1.69 -9.20
C TYR A 111 4.92 -2.25 -10.22
N ARG A 112 3.98 -3.07 -9.76
CA ARG A 112 2.94 -3.70 -10.59
C ARG A 112 1.57 -3.25 -10.15
N ILE A 113 0.82 -2.64 -11.07
CA ILE A 113 -0.57 -2.22 -10.85
C ILE A 113 -1.50 -3.08 -11.72
N VAL A 114 -2.66 -3.46 -11.19
CA VAL A 114 -3.64 -4.27 -11.93
C VAL A 114 -4.54 -3.31 -12.70
N THR A 115 -4.51 -3.34 -14.03
CA THR A 115 -5.22 -2.33 -14.87
C THR A 115 -6.65 -2.69 -15.24
N GLY A 116 -7.19 -3.75 -14.65
CA GLY A 116 -8.60 -4.12 -14.80
C GLY A 116 -9.13 -4.81 -13.54
N ARG A 117 -10.45 -4.73 -13.34
CA ARG A 117 -11.19 -5.37 -12.24
C ARG A 117 -11.08 -6.89 -12.27
N THR A 118 -9.98 -7.36 -11.70
CA THR A 118 -9.51 -8.74 -11.68
C THR A 118 -8.69 -8.99 -10.42
N ILE A 119 -8.84 -10.17 -9.82
CA ILE A 119 -7.94 -10.64 -8.78
C ILE A 119 -6.60 -10.95 -9.47
N PRO A 120 -5.46 -10.42 -9.00
CA PRO A 120 -4.17 -10.75 -9.57
C PRO A 120 -3.77 -12.19 -9.22
N ASN A 121 -2.91 -12.80 -10.05
CA ASN A 121 -2.16 -13.96 -9.58
C ASN A 121 -1.01 -13.46 -8.69
N PHE A 122 -0.59 -14.30 -7.76
CA PHE A 122 0.54 -13.98 -6.90
C PHE A 122 1.18 -15.24 -6.31
N THR A 123 2.41 -15.08 -5.87
CA THR A 123 3.12 -16.03 -5.02
C THR A 123 3.44 -15.38 -3.67
N MET A 124 3.46 -16.21 -2.62
CA MET A 124 3.96 -15.87 -1.29
C MET A 124 5.00 -16.89 -0.87
N HIS A 125 6.12 -16.39 -0.37
CA HIS A 125 7.12 -17.16 0.37
C HIS A 125 7.01 -16.74 1.84
N VAL A 126 6.96 -17.64 2.82
CA VAL A 126 7.19 -17.35 4.25
C VAL A 126 7.73 -18.62 4.92
N PRO A 127 9.05 -18.88 4.96
CA PRO A 127 9.60 -20.15 5.43
C PRO A 127 9.21 -20.48 6.87
N ASN A 128 8.78 -21.73 7.06
CA ASN A 128 8.44 -22.28 8.38
C ASN A 128 7.28 -21.53 9.07
N ARG A 129 6.29 -21.05 8.31
CA ARG A 129 5.05 -20.44 8.80
C ARG A 129 3.83 -21.03 8.10
N SER A 130 2.75 -21.20 8.85
CA SER A 130 1.40 -21.39 8.32
C SER A 130 0.53 -20.18 8.68
N GLY A 131 -0.53 -19.98 7.92
CA GLY A 131 -1.47 -18.88 8.17
C GLY A 131 -2.52 -18.78 7.08
N ASN A 132 -3.29 -17.71 7.08
CA ASN A 132 -4.33 -17.43 6.11
C ASN A 132 -3.88 -16.35 5.14
N VAL A 133 -4.17 -16.55 3.85
CA VAL A 133 -3.87 -15.59 2.79
C VAL A 133 -5.14 -14.80 2.45
N LEU A 134 -5.07 -13.48 2.60
CA LEU A 134 -6.21 -12.58 2.48
C LEU A 134 -5.93 -11.49 1.45
N MET A 135 -6.89 -11.19 0.56
CA MET A 135 -6.94 -9.92 -0.16
C MET A 135 -8.15 -9.12 0.32
N VAL A 136 -7.91 -7.98 0.96
CA VAL A 136 -8.96 -7.11 1.52
C VAL A 136 -8.89 -5.73 0.86
N ARG A 137 -10.02 -5.09 0.56
CA ARG A 137 -9.99 -3.71 0.05
C ARG A 137 -9.47 -2.78 1.14
N SER A 138 -8.58 -1.87 0.79
CA SER A 138 -8.20 -0.75 1.65
C SER A 138 -9.40 0.18 1.75
N LEU A 139 -9.80 0.47 2.98
CA LEU A 139 -11.02 1.22 3.24
C LEU A 139 -10.67 2.71 3.27
N GLY A 140 -11.16 3.46 2.27
CA GLY A 140 -11.22 4.91 2.35
C GLY A 140 -11.88 5.34 3.67
N SER A 141 -11.45 6.46 4.24
CA SER A 141 -11.92 6.90 5.57
C SER A 141 -13.44 6.99 5.63
N PRO A 142 -14.14 6.09 6.35
CA PRO A 142 -15.60 6.05 6.30
C PRO A 142 -16.19 7.23 7.07
N GLU A 143 -17.27 7.81 6.55
CA GLU A 143 -17.99 8.90 7.22
C GLU A 143 -18.53 8.49 8.60
N GLU A 144 -18.80 7.20 8.81
CA GLU A 144 -19.13 6.61 10.10
C GLU A 144 -17.98 5.74 10.65
N GLY A 145 -17.40 6.14 11.77
CA GLY A 145 -16.13 5.57 12.25
C GLY A 145 -16.14 4.06 12.53
N ILE A 146 -15.21 3.36 11.89
CA ILE A 146 -14.76 1.98 12.19
C ILE A 146 -14.12 1.85 13.59
N ASP A 147 -14.09 0.63 14.12
CA ASP A 147 -13.26 0.11 15.22
C ASP A 147 -12.70 -1.27 14.79
N PHE A 148 -11.95 -2.01 15.61
CA PHE A 148 -11.46 -3.35 15.23
C PHE A 148 -12.58 -4.33 14.80
N ALA A 149 -13.76 -4.27 15.43
CA ALA A 149 -14.90 -5.08 15.02
C ALA A 149 -15.42 -4.61 13.65
N ARG A 150 -15.59 -3.30 13.46
CA ARG A 150 -15.96 -2.75 12.15
C ARG A 150 -14.85 -2.91 11.09
N PHE A 151 -13.57 -3.15 11.44
CA PHE A 151 -12.54 -3.52 10.45
C PHE A 151 -12.85 -4.90 9.90
N PHE A 152 -13.22 -5.85 10.75
CA PHE A 152 -13.66 -7.16 10.30
C PHE A 152 -15.06 -7.13 9.66
N GLU A 153 -15.94 -6.16 9.97
CA GLU A 153 -17.18 -5.87 9.20
C GLU A 153 -16.88 -5.21 7.85
N ALA A 154 -15.83 -4.40 7.73
CA ALA A 154 -15.50 -3.70 6.51
C ALA A 154 -14.61 -4.54 5.57
N ALA A 155 -13.79 -5.43 6.12
CA ALA A 155 -13.24 -6.58 5.40
C ALA A 155 -14.33 -7.59 5.01
N GLU A 156 -15.49 -7.60 5.69
CA GLU A 156 -16.70 -8.31 5.23
C GLU A 156 -17.38 -7.58 4.06
N GLU A 157 -17.10 -6.31 3.76
CA GLU A 157 -17.70 -5.62 2.62
C GLU A 157 -17.11 -6.11 1.28
N LEU A 158 -15.78 -6.29 1.21
CA LEU A 158 -15.06 -6.85 0.05
C LEU A 158 -13.75 -7.54 0.50
N GLY A 159 -13.81 -8.84 0.77
CA GLY A 159 -12.64 -9.64 1.19
C GLY A 159 -12.57 -11.02 0.53
N TYR A 160 -11.35 -11.44 0.17
CA TYR A 160 -11.03 -12.76 -0.37
C TYR A 160 -10.09 -13.51 0.57
N LEU A 161 -10.39 -14.76 0.89
CA LEU A 161 -9.52 -15.71 1.59
C LEU A 161 -9.14 -16.82 0.61
N PHE A 162 -7.84 -16.96 0.37
CA PHE A 162 -7.26 -17.98 -0.50
C PHE A 162 -6.81 -19.18 0.33
N THR A 163 -7.10 -20.37 -0.16
CA THR A 163 -6.70 -21.65 0.43
C THR A 163 -6.05 -22.51 -0.66
N ASP A 164 -5.49 -23.67 -0.30
CA ASP A 164 -4.84 -24.57 -1.27
C ASP A 164 -5.80 -25.05 -2.38
N ASP A 165 -7.09 -25.20 -2.06
CA ASP A 165 -8.10 -25.87 -2.88
C ASP A 165 -9.33 -24.98 -3.21
N ALA A 166 -9.43 -23.79 -2.59
CA ALA A 166 -10.61 -22.92 -2.69
C ALA A 166 -10.28 -21.42 -2.54
N ILE A 167 -11.20 -20.57 -3.01
CA ILE A 167 -11.25 -19.13 -2.70
C ILE A 167 -12.60 -18.83 -2.08
N ILE A 168 -12.59 -18.18 -0.92
CA ILE A 168 -13.78 -17.70 -0.21
C ILE A 168 -13.85 -16.19 -0.41
N TYR A 169 -14.98 -15.69 -0.90
CA TYR A 169 -15.25 -14.25 -1.00
C TYR A 169 -16.41 -13.88 -0.07
N SER A 170 -16.19 -12.85 0.74
CA SER A 170 -17.22 -12.24 1.57
C SER A 170 -17.55 -10.84 1.06
N ASN A 171 -18.85 -10.55 1.02
CA ASN A 171 -19.35 -9.19 0.88
C ASN A 171 -20.56 -8.96 1.81
N THR A 172 -21.08 -7.73 1.84
CA THR A 172 -22.27 -7.33 2.64
C THR A 172 -23.53 -8.20 2.41
N THR A 173 -23.60 -8.91 1.29
CA THR A 173 -24.75 -9.78 0.95
C THR A 173 -24.55 -11.23 1.38
N GLY A 174 -23.31 -11.66 1.66
CA GLY A 174 -22.98 -12.97 2.18
C GLY A 174 -21.63 -13.51 1.72
N ILE A 175 -21.41 -14.81 1.98
CA ILE A 175 -20.21 -15.53 1.56
C ILE A 175 -20.53 -16.36 0.30
N SER A 176 -19.65 -16.25 -0.69
CA SER A 176 -19.54 -17.16 -1.83
C SER A 176 -18.21 -17.88 -1.76
N ALA A 177 -18.14 -19.12 -2.24
CA ALA A 177 -16.88 -19.85 -2.30
C ALA A 177 -16.79 -20.63 -3.61
N TYR A 178 -15.58 -20.74 -4.14
CA TYR A 178 -15.27 -21.42 -5.39
C TYR A 178 -14.09 -22.38 -5.17
N GLY A 179 -14.11 -23.56 -5.79
CA GLY A 179 -13.14 -24.63 -5.54
C GLY A 179 -13.69 -25.74 -4.63
N ASN A 180 -12.79 -26.55 -4.06
CA ASN A 180 -13.11 -27.71 -3.23
C ASN A 180 -13.15 -27.34 -1.74
N ILE A 181 -14.28 -26.76 -1.30
CA ILE A 181 -14.48 -26.32 0.09
C ILE A 181 -15.51 -27.17 0.84
N ASP A 182 -15.22 -27.56 2.09
CA ASP A 182 -16.27 -28.02 3.00
C ASP A 182 -16.98 -26.79 3.61
N THR A 183 -18.30 -26.78 3.52
CA THR A 183 -19.21 -25.86 4.24
C THR A 183 -18.99 -25.80 5.77
N GLN A 184 -18.26 -26.76 6.34
CA GLN A 184 -17.85 -26.75 7.75
C GLN A 184 -16.58 -25.94 8.01
N ASP A 185 -15.81 -25.60 6.99
CA ASP A 185 -14.51 -24.95 7.13
C ASP A 185 -14.60 -23.42 7.14
N TYR A 186 -15.77 -22.88 6.82
CA TYR A 186 -16.10 -21.47 7.05
C TYR A 186 -17.39 -21.33 7.86
N ASP A 187 -17.42 -20.35 8.75
CA ASP A 187 -18.62 -19.90 9.44
C ASP A 187 -18.61 -18.38 9.48
N ARG A 188 -19.57 -17.76 8.81
CA ARG A 188 -19.63 -16.29 8.72
C ARG A 188 -19.70 -15.62 10.10
N ASN A 189 -20.12 -16.32 11.15
CA ASN A 189 -20.28 -15.79 12.51
C ASN A 189 -19.15 -16.24 13.47
N ASP A 190 -18.23 -17.09 12.99
CA ASP A 190 -17.06 -17.58 13.73
C ASP A 190 -15.82 -17.52 12.81
N LEU A 191 -15.23 -16.34 12.74
CA LEU A 191 -14.00 -16.08 11.99
C LEU A 191 -12.79 -16.80 12.59
N ASN A 192 -12.76 -17.04 13.91
CA ASN A 192 -11.69 -17.81 14.55
C ASN A 192 -11.67 -19.25 14.01
N ARG A 193 -12.82 -19.91 13.97
CA ARG A 193 -12.98 -21.20 13.30
C ARG A 193 -12.61 -21.14 11.83
N THR A 194 -13.03 -20.09 11.12
CA THR A 194 -12.76 -19.94 9.68
C THR A 194 -11.27 -19.82 9.40
N LEU A 195 -10.55 -18.92 10.09
CA LEU A 195 -9.10 -18.78 9.97
C LEU A 195 -8.39 -20.10 10.32
N LYS A 196 -8.70 -20.68 11.49
CA LYS A 196 -8.06 -21.91 11.99
C LYS A 196 -8.25 -23.16 11.11
N ARG A 197 -9.27 -23.18 10.25
CA ARG A 197 -9.56 -24.30 9.34
C ARG A 197 -9.01 -24.13 7.92
N ASN A 198 -8.60 -22.91 7.56
CA ASN A 198 -8.10 -22.57 6.23
C ASN A 198 -6.65 -22.05 6.28
N GLU A 199 -5.86 -22.54 7.24
CA GLU A 199 -4.41 -22.29 7.25
C GLU A 199 -3.73 -23.06 6.09
N VAL A 200 -2.86 -22.37 5.36
CA VAL A 200 -2.03 -22.90 4.28
C VAL A 200 -0.54 -22.85 4.67
N ASP A 201 0.29 -23.66 4.00
CA ASP A 201 1.75 -23.52 4.09
C ASP A 201 2.19 -22.29 3.30
N LEU A 202 2.70 -21.28 4.01
CA LEU A 202 3.11 -20.02 3.39
C LEU A 202 4.49 -20.13 2.73
N ALA A 203 5.25 -21.21 2.93
CA ALA A 203 6.62 -21.33 2.41
C ALA A 203 6.70 -21.28 0.87
N ASN A 204 5.68 -21.70 0.14
CA ASN A 204 5.61 -21.60 -1.33
C ASN A 204 4.16 -21.45 -1.82
N PHE A 205 3.36 -20.63 -1.15
CA PHE A 205 1.96 -20.45 -1.52
C PHE A 205 1.83 -19.74 -2.87
N SER A 206 0.84 -20.13 -3.68
CA SER A 206 0.54 -19.50 -4.97
C SER A 206 -0.97 -19.51 -5.20
N ALA A 207 -1.52 -18.39 -5.68
CA ALA A 207 -2.91 -18.35 -6.07
C ALA A 207 -3.14 -19.12 -7.38
N ASP A 208 -3.94 -20.18 -7.34
CA ASP A 208 -4.32 -20.95 -8.53
C ASP A 208 -5.03 -20.04 -9.55
N SER A 209 -4.37 -19.78 -10.68
CA SER A 209 -4.85 -18.89 -11.73
C SER A 209 -6.11 -19.38 -12.45
N ASP A 210 -6.29 -20.70 -12.56
CA ASP A 210 -7.48 -21.29 -13.14
C ASP A 210 -8.66 -21.18 -12.17
N MET A 211 -8.42 -21.35 -10.86
CA MET A 211 -9.40 -21.12 -9.81
C MET A 211 -9.82 -19.64 -9.73
N VAL A 212 -8.85 -18.72 -9.69
CA VAL A 212 -9.06 -17.26 -9.72
C VAL A 212 -9.89 -16.84 -10.93
N ARG A 213 -9.49 -17.26 -12.14
CA ARG A 213 -10.23 -16.97 -13.37
C ARG A 213 -11.66 -17.51 -13.32
N SER A 214 -11.82 -18.78 -12.94
CA SER A 214 -13.13 -19.43 -12.93
C SER A 214 -14.09 -18.79 -11.92
N MET A 215 -13.58 -18.37 -10.76
CA MET A 215 -14.33 -17.61 -9.77
C MET A 215 -14.84 -16.28 -10.33
N MET A 216 -14.00 -15.53 -11.06
CA MET A 216 -14.37 -14.25 -11.69
C MET A 216 -15.33 -14.39 -12.90
N GLU A 217 -15.52 -15.60 -13.41
CA GLU A 217 -16.39 -15.94 -14.55
C GLU A 217 -17.67 -16.68 -14.14
N ALA A 218 -17.73 -17.24 -12.93
CA ALA A 218 -18.89 -17.89 -12.35
C ALA A 218 -19.95 -16.88 -11.86
N TRP A 219 -21.18 -17.36 -11.60
CA TRP A 219 -22.19 -16.59 -10.86
C TRP A 219 -22.07 -16.95 -9.36
N PRO A 220 -21.95 -15.99 -8.43
CA PRO A 220 -21.93 -14.54 -8.64
C PRO A 220 -20.60 -14.08 -9.23
N TYR A 221 -20.64 -13.04 -10.06
CA TYR A 221 -19.42 -12.42 -10.59
C TYR A 221 -18.67 -11.67 -9.48
N THR A 222 -17.78 -12.36 -8.77
CA THR A 222 -17.01 -11.81 -7.62
C THR A 222 -15.73 -11.09 -8.06
N ARG A 223 -15.81 -10.24 -9.08
CA ARG A 223 -14.68 -9.41 -9.51
C ARG A 223 -14.44 -8.30 -8.48
N PRO A 224 -13.18 -7.97 -8.13
CA PRO A 224 -12.91 -6.83 -7.27
C PRO A 224 -13.35 -5.54 -7.97
N GLU A 225 -13.66 -4.53 -7.16
CA GLU A 225 -13.87 -3.17 -7.67
C GLU A 225 -12.51 -2.51 -7.94
N ALA A 226 -12.53 -1.30 -8.52
CA ALA A 226 -11.32 -0.49 -8.53
C ALA A 226 -11.06 0.07 -7.12
N GLY A 227 -9.80 0.35 -6.80
CA GLY A 227 -9.35 0.90 -5.53
C GLY A 227 -8.04 0.28 -5.06
N GLU A 228 -7.58 0.78 -3.90
CA GLU A 228 -6.47 0.18 -3.17
C GLU A 228 -6.93 -1.10 -2.46
N TYR A 229 -6.13 -2.15 -2.54
CA TYR A 229 -6.29 -3.41 -1.83
C TYR A 229 -5.01 -3.72 -1.05
N LEU A 230 -5.14 -4.59 -0.06
CA LEU A 230 -4.03 -5.26 0.59
C LEU A 230 -4.12 -6.75 0.32
N LEU A 231 -3.03 -7.33 -0.16
CA LEU A 231 -2.78 -8.77 -0.14
C LEU A 231 -1.84 -9.11 1.04
N THR A 232 -2.24 -10.01 1.95
CA THR A 232 -1.49 -10.30 3.19
C THR A 232 -1.56 -11.77 3.59
N ALA A 233 -0.54 -12.24 4.31
CA ALA A 233 -0.55 -13.47 5.07
C ALA A 233 -0.64 -13.15 6.58
N VAL A 234 -1.59 -13.75 7.29
CA VAL A 234 -1.80 -13.56 8.73
C VAL A 234 -1.85 -14.89 9.48
N GLN A 235 -1.45 -14.92 10.75
CA GLN A 235 -1.62 -16.06 11.65
C GLN A 235 -2.28 -15.59 12.94
N TYR A 236 -3.38 -16.22 13.34
CA TYR A 236 -4.10 -15.87 14.57
C TYR A 236 -3.76 -16.83 15.71
N ASP A 237 -3.05 -16.33 16.72
CA ASP A 237 -2.82 -17.02 17.99
C ASP A 237 -3.99 -16.76 18.95
N SER A 238 -4.91 -17.72 18.97
CA SER A 238 -6.07 -17.71 19.87
C SER A 238 -5.73 -17.88 21.35
N GLU A 239 -4.52 -18.36 21.71
CA GLU A 239 -4.12 -18.55 23.12
C GLU A 239 -3.60 -17.24 23.73
N ASN A 240 -2.93 -16.40 22.93
CA ASN A 240 -2.39 -15.12 23.35
C ASN A 240 -3.23 -13.89 22.93
N GLU A 241 -4.37 -14.10 22.25
CA GLU A 241 -5.21 -13.04 21.67
C GLU A 241 -4.42 -12.17 20.68
N THR A 242 -3.54 -12.78 19.88
CA THR A 242 -2.61 -12.08 18.97
C THR A 242 -2.88 -12.38 17.50
N LEU A 243 -2.87 -11.36 16.66
CA LEU A 243 -2.84 -11.49 15.20
C LEU A 243 -1.45 -11.11 14.68
N HIS A 244 -0.74 -12.08 14.11
CA HIS A 244 0.57 -11.90 13.49
C HIS A 244 0.39 -11.57 12.00
N VAL A 245 0.90 -10.44 11.54
CA VAL A 245 1.00 -10.10 10.11
C VAL A 245 2.36 -10.59 9.60
N LEU A 246 2.33 -11.65 8.79
CA LEU A 246 3.52 -12.39 8.36
C LEU A 246 4.09 -11.89 7.02
N ALA A 247 3.22 -11.41 6.13
CA ALA A 247 3.59 -10.78 4.87
C ALA A 247 2.48 -9.83 4.41
N ALA A 248 2.81 -8.81 3.63
CA ALA A 248 1.84 -7.85 3.10
C ALA A 248 2.32 -7.17 1.80
N MET A 249 1.38 -6.78 0.93
CA MET A 249 1.58 -6.08 -0.35
C MET A 249 0.37 -5.17 -0.66
N PRO A 250 0.48 -3.85 -0.92
CA PRO A 250 -0.64 -3.11 -1.48
C PRO A 250 -0.80 -3.55 -2.93
N VAL A 251 -2.03 -3.60 -3.38
CA VAL A 251 -2.41 -3.94 -4.73
C VAL A 251 -3.35 -2.86 -5.20
N LEU A 252 -2.90 -2.02 -6.14
CA LEU A 252 -3.79 -1.07 -6.79
C LEU A 252 -4.52 -1.79 -7.93
N ILE A 253 -5.85 -1.82 -7.87
CA ILE A 253 -6.72 -2.35 -8.92
C ILE A 253 -7.45 -1.17 -9.56
N LEU A 254 -7.33 -1.02 -10.87
CA LEU A 254 -7.96 0.04 -11.65
C LEU A 254 -9.01 -0.53 -12.63
N ASP A 255 -9.89 0.32 -13.17
CA ASP A 255 -10.84 -0.05 -14.25
C ASP A 255 -10.39 0.57 -15.59
N GLY A 256 -9.18 0.20 -16.02
CA GLY A 256 -8.39 0.93 -17.01
C GLY A 256 -7.39 1.88 -16.35
N ASN A 257 -6.33 2.26 -17.08
CA ASN A 257 -5.31 3.19 -16.59
C ASN A 257 -5.04 4.27 -17.66
N PRO A 258 -5.54 5.51 -17.49
CA PRO A 258 -5.20 6.63 -18.34
C PRO A 258 -3.69 6.89 -18.37
N THR A 259 -3.13 7.15 -19.55
CA THR A 259 -1.68 7.39 -19.70
C THR A 259 -1.31 8.84 -19.42
N VAL A 260 -0.16 9.09 -18.78
CA VAL A 260 0.30 10.45 -18.46
C VAL A 260 0.80 11.22 -19.68
N ALA A 261 0.18 12.36 -19.95
CA ALA A 261 0.64 13.35 -20.90
C ALA A 261 1.71 14.26 -20.26
N TRP A 262 2.72 14.62 -21.06
CA TRP A 262 3.67 15.70 -20.80
C TRP A 262 3.66 16.61 -22.01
N ASN A 263 3.18 17.84 -21.83
CA ASN A 263 3.10 18.85 -22.88
C ASN A 263 4.09 19.98 -22.59
N ASP A 264 5.26 19.95 -23.25
CA ASP A 264 6.16 21.10 -23.40
C ASP A 264 5.72 21.88 -24.64
N ASP A 265 4.65 22.66 -24.48
CA ASP A 265 3.98 23.36 -25.58
C ASP A 265 4.89 24.37 -26.30
N ARG A 266 5.92 24.90 -25.60
CA ARG A 266 6.95 25.78 -26.15
C ARG A 266 8.24 25.67 -25.33
N GLN A 267 9.36 25.40 -26.01
CA GLN A 267 10.71 25.39 -25.44
C GLN A 267 10.93 26.57 -24.47
N GLY A 268 11.11 26.25 -23.18
CA GLY A 268 11.38 27.22 -22.12
C GLY A 268 10.14 27.93 -21.52
N ALA A 269 8.92 27.50 -21.84
CA ALA A 269 7.69 28.09 -21.27
C ALA A 269 7.14 27.37 -20.03
N GLY A 270 7.64 26.16 -19.73
CA GLY A 270 7.10 25.27 -18.70
C GLY A 270 6.69 23.93 -19.32
N ALA A 271 6.07 23.06 -18.52
CA ALA A 271 5.46 21.83 -19.00
C ALA A 271 4.20 21.51 -18.22
N THR A 272 3.24 20.84 -18.85
CA THR A 272 1.99 20.40 -18.21
C THR A 272 1.97 18.88 -18.08
N VAL A 273 1.73 18.37 -16.87
CA VAL A 273 1.47 16.96 -16.58
C VAL A 273 -0.04 16.74 -16.49
N SER A 274 -0.61 15.79 -17.22
CA SER A 274 -2.08 15.61 -17.31
C SER A 274 -2.48 14.15 -17.56
N PHE A 275 -3.64 13.76 -17.02
CA PHE A 275 -4.30 12.48 -17.35
C PHE A 275 -5.58 12.67 -18.19
N GLY A 276 -6.03 13.91 -18.41
CA GLY A 276 -7.25 14.23 -19.17
C GLY A 276 -8.53 14.24 -18.33
N GLU A 277 -9.67 13.94 -18.98
CA GLU A 277 -10.98 13.88 -18.32
C GLU A 277 -11.09 12.68 -17.36
N GLY A 278 -11.83 12.82 -16.26
CA GLY A 278 -11.98 11.78 -15.24
C GLY A 278 -10.94 11.84 -14.11
N VAL A 279 -10.22 12.96 -13.98
CA VAL A 279 -9.29 13.23 -12.86
C VAL A 279 -9.60 14.61 -12.28
N ASP A 280 -9.76 14.70 -10.96
CA ASP A 280 -10.02 15.94 -10.22
C ASP A 280 -8.81 16.44 -9.42
N ARG A 281 -7.80 15.59 -9.22
CA ARG A 281 -6.48 15.96 -8.68
C ARG A 281 -5.37 15.17 -9.38
N THR A 282 -4.34 15.89 -9.80
CA THR A 282 -3.12 15.31 -10.37
C THR A 282 -1.91 15.66 -9.49
N ALA A 283 -1.03 14.69 -9.27
CA ALA A 283 0.26 14.87 -8.62
C ALA A 283 1.38 14.23 -9.44
N TYR A 284 2.61 14.73 -9.31
CA TYR A 284 3.78 14.19 -10.01
C TYR A 284 5.04 14.23 -9.14
N ILE A 285 5.95 13.31 -9.47
CA ILE A 285 7.34 13.28 -9.03
C ILE A 285 8.20 13.11 -10.27
N LEU A 286 9.20 13.95 -10.42
CA LEU A 286 10.14 13.99 -11.53
C LEU A 286 11.55 13.76 -10.97
N LEU A 287 12.23 12.69 -11.38
CA LEU A 287 13.58 12.32 -10.91
C LEU A 287 14.55 12.18 -12.08
N GLU A 288 15.80 12.59 -11.93
CA GLU A 288 16.83 12.36 -12.95
C GLU A 288 17.04 10.85 -13.17
N SER A 289 17.07 10.43 -14.44
CA SER A 289 17.16 9.01 -14.80
C SER A 289 18.58 8.47 -14.72
N ASN A 290 18.73 7.16 -14.45
CA ASN A 290 20.02 6.49 -14.22
C ASN A 290 20.76 6.98 -12.96
N MET A 291 20.01 7.48 -11.98
CA MET A 291 20.52 7.96 -10.70
C MET A 291 20.06 7.07 -9.55
N THR A 292 20.93 6.89 -8.55
CA THR A 292 20.61 6.20 -7.30
C THR A 292 20.30 7.24 -6.22
N TYR A 293 19.18 7.08 -5.53
CA TYR A 293 18.71 7.99 -4.48
C TYR A 293 18.68 7.29 -3.12
N ASP A 294 19.30 7.88 -2.10
CA ASP A 294 19.08 7.47 -0.72
C ASP A 294 17.70 8.01 -0.28
N LEU A 295 16.87 7.15 0.32
CA LEU A 295 15.51 7.50 0.74
C LEU A 295 15.42 7.54 2.27
N THR A 296 15.19 8.72 2.84
CA THR A 296 14.80 8.86 4.24
C THR A 296 13.30 9.06 4.36
N VAL A 297 12.65 8.20 5.14
CA VAL A 297 11.23 8.28 5.48
C VAL A 297 11.11 8.67 6.95
N ARG A 298 10.49 9.82 7.23
CA ARG A 298 10.23 10.32 8.58
C ARG A 298 8.75 10.25 8.88
N VAL A 299 8.40 9.59 9.98
CA VAL A 299 7.02 9.36 10.41
C VAL A 299 6.81 10.02 11.77
N ASP A 300 5.95 11.03 11.84
CA ASP A 300 5.51 11.61 13.11
C ASP A 300 4.33 10.81 13.66
N THR A 301 4.61 9.90 14.58
CA THR A 301 3.58 9.03 15.17
C THR A 301 2.63 9.77 16.11
N ARG A 302 2.86 11.07 16.40
CA ARG A 302 1.94 11.93 17.15
C ARG A 302 0.82 12.47 16.25
N GLU A 303 1.15 12.89 15.03
CA GLU A 303 0.20 13.49 14.08
C GLU A 303 -0.89 12.51 13.63
N PHE A 304 -0.54 11.22 13.58
CA PHE A 304 -1.44 10.09 13.34
C PHE A 304 -2.79 10.23 14.05
N VAL A 305 -2.81 10.64 15.32
CA VAL A 305 -4.04 10.78 16.15
C VAL A 305 -5.16 11.54 15.44
N SER A 306 -4.82 12.48 14.56
CA SER A 306 -5.76 13.36 13.86
C SER A 306 -6.05 13.01 12.39
N ARG A 307 -5.29 12.09 11.77
CA ARG A 307 -5.33 11.84 10.32
C ARG A 307 -5.45 10.35 9.96
N PRO A 308 -5.82 10.02 8.70
CA PRO A 308 -5.51 8.72 8.10
C PRO A 308 -4.00 8.50 8.12
N ILE A 309 -3.58 7.24 8.05
CA ILE A 309 -2.17 6.85 7.98
C ILE A 309 -1.96 6.26 6.58
N PRO A 310 -0.92 6.67 5.84
CA PRO A 310 -0.73 6.25 4.45
C PRO A 310 -0.59 4.73 4.33
N THR A 311 -0.99 4.20 3.17
CA THR A 311 -1.20 2.77 2.84
C THR A 311 0.08 1.98 2.59
N SER A 312 1.20 2.65 2.34
CA SER A 312 2.54 2.23 2.75
C SER A 312 3.40 3.45 3.10
N VAL A 313 4.64 3.21 3.49
CA VAL A 313 5.62 4.26 3.81
C VAL A 313 6.85 4.23 2.90
N THR A 314 6.85 3.38 1.86
CA THR A 314 8.03 3.15 1.02
C THR A 314 7.73 2.86 -0.45
N ASP A 315 6.47 2.68 -0.84
CA ASP A 315 6.08 2.45 -2.24
C ASP A 315 5.90 3.76 -3.05
N LEU A 316 5.92 3.64 -4.38
CA LEU A 316 5.78 4.77 -5.31
C LEU A 316 4.40 5.46 -5.27
N VAL A 317 3.32 4.71 -5.09
CA VAL A 317 1.98 5.25 -4.89
C VAL A 317 1.93 6.06 -3.60
N SER A 318 2.53 5.57 -2.51
CA SER A 318 2.59 6.27 -1.21
C SER A 318 3.46 7.54 -1.27
N LEU A 319 4.55 7.51 -2.04
CA LEU A 319 5.32 8.71 -2.43
C LEU A 319 4.42 9.69 -3.19
N LEU A 320 3.75 9.27 -4.26
CA LEU A 320 2.89 10.13 -5.08
C LEU A 320 1.67 10.69 -4.32
N GLN A 321 1.03 9.90 -3.45
CA GLN A 321 -0.02 10.34 -2.53
C GLN A 321 0.50 11.43 -1.58
N THR A 322 1.75 11.33 -1.13
CA THR A 322 2.37 12.36 -0.28
C THR A 322 2.74 13.62 -1.06
N ALA A 323 2.98 13.54 -2.39
CA ALA A 323 2.99 14.74 -3.25
C ALA A 323 1.58 15.34 -3.42
N ALA A 324 0.53 14.52 -3.36
CA ALA A 324 -0.87 14.93 -3.48
C ALA A 324 -1.46 15.58 -2.22
N ASP A 325 -0.92 15.31 -1.02
CA ASP A 325 -1.38 15.87 0.26
C ASP A 325 -0.45 17.00 0.80
N GLU A 326 -0.99 18.05 1.41
CA GLU A 326 -0.22 19.12 2.08
C GLU A 326 0.17 18.75 3.52
N ALA A 327 -0.50 17.74 4.07
CA ALA A 327 -0.59 17.52 5.50
C ALA A 327 -0.35 16.06 5.91
N SER A 328 0.49 15.34 5.14
CA SER A 328 0.88 13.97 5.48
C SER A 328 1.64 13.90 6.82
N PRO A 329 1.34 12.91 7.69
CA PRO A 329 2.16 12.60 8.86
C PRO A 329 3.49 11.90 8.51
N VAL A 330 3.73 11.64 7.22
CA VAL A 330 4.96 11.05 6.68
C VAL A 330 5.64 12.06 5.74
N ALA A 331 6.94 12.27 5.94
CA ALA A 331 7.78 13.07 5.07
C ALA A 331 8.85 12.18 4.41
N TYR A 332 9.15 12.46 3.14
CA TYR A 332 10.11 11.72 2.33
C TYR A 332 11.26 12.64 1.93
N THR A 333 12.49 12.16 2.01
CA THR A 333 13.67 12.89 1.54
C THR A 333 14.47 11.97 0.63
N LEU A 334 14.53 12.33 -0.64
CA LEU A 334 15.30 11.66 -1.69
C LEU A 334 16.61 12.43 -1.87
N THR A 335 17.65 11.98 -1.18
CA THR A 335 18.97 12.60 -1.23
C THR A 335 19.87 11.88 -2.24
N ARG A 336 20.77 12.65 -2.84
CA ARG A 336 22.04 12.10 -3.30
C ARG A 336 22.93 12.09 -2.05
N SER A 337 23.71 11.03 -1.83
CA SER A 337 24.50 10.85 -0.61
C SER A 337 25.28 12.12 -0.24
N ASP A 338 24.97 12.71 0.94
CA ASP A 338 25.55 13.89 1.63
C ASP A 338 24.67 15.16 1.85
N ASP A 339 23.36 15.21 1.52
CA ASP A 339 22.46 16.36 1.83
C ASP A 339 21.43 16.12 2.98
N ASP A 340 20.90 17.20 3.60
CA ASP A 340 20.05 17.17 4.82
C ASP A 340 18.62 17.79 4.62
N ALA A 341 17.67 17.46 5.49
CA ALA A 341 16.23 17.36 5.15
C ALA A 341 15.26 18.49 5.60
N GLY A 342 14.08 18.53 4.96
CA GLY A 342 12.89 19.34 5.30
C GLY A 342 11.58 18.52 5.23
N SER A 343 10.41 19.17 5.32
CA SER A 343 9.09 18.53 5.30
C SER A 343 8.47 18.44 3.90
N GLY A 344 7.74 17.36 3.60
CA GLY A 344 7.13 17.07 2.29
C GLY A 344 7.88 15.96 1.56
N ILE A 345 7.91 15.99 0.22
CA ILE A 345 8.93 15.29 -0.57
C ILE A 345 10.04 16.30 -0.89
N VAL A 346 11.22 16.09 -0.31
CA VAL A 346 12.41 16.87 -0.64
C VAL A 346 13.28 16.02 -1.56
N ILE A 347 13.59 16.54 -2.75
CA ILE A 347 14.48 15.88 -3.73
C ILE A 347 15.76 16.70 -3.82
N ALA A 348 16.91 16.03 -3.95
CA ALA A 348 18.22 16.66 -4.10
C ALA A 348 18.21 17.80 -5.15
N PRO A 349 18.71 19.01 -4.82
CA PRO A 349 18.62 20.18 -5.71
C PRO A 349 19.16 19.92 -7.12
N GLY A 350 18.35 20.25 -8.13
CA GLY A 350 18.67 20.05 -9.54
C GLY A 350 18.50 18.62 -10.06
N HIS A 351 18.18 17.66 -9.20
CA HIS A 351 18.01 16.24 -9.53
C HIS A 351 16.55 15.76 -9.50
N GLY A 352 15.60 16.64 -9.24
CA GLY A 352 14.17 16.36 -9.39
C GLY A 352 13.24 17.45 -8.85
N LEU A 353 11.94 17.27 -9.10
CA LEU A 353 10.84 18.14 -8.66
C LEU A 353 9.65 17.28 -8.28
N SER A 354 8.79 17.80 -7.41
CA SER A 354 7.45 17.23 -7.15
C SER A 354 6.43 18.36 -7.14
N GLY A 355 5.18 18.05 -7.48
CA GLY A 355 4.10 19.02 -7.47
C GLY A 355 2.73 18.39 -7.66
N ARG A 356 1.69 19.22 -7.55
CA ARG A 356 0.30 18.80 -7.69
C ARG A 356 -0.62 19.97 -8.04
N ALA A 357 -1.85 19.64 -8.41
CA ALA A 357 -2.95 20.59 -8.54
C ALA A 357 -4.28 19.91 -8.20
N ASP A 358 -5.22 20.66 -7.60
CA ASP A 358 -6.64 20.27 -7.53
C ASP A 358 -7.31 20.51 -8.90
N GLY A 359 -6.89 19.72 -9.88
CA GLY A 359 -7.44 19.64 -11.22
C GLY A 359 -6.80 18.48 -12.02
N PRO A 360 -7.29 18.22 -13.25
CA PRO A 360 -6.78 17.14 -14.12
C PRO A 360 -5.33 17.34 -14.59
N GLU A 361 -4.78 18.55 -14.44
CA GLU A 361 -3.46 18.93 -14.96
C GLU A 361 -2.64 19.72 -13.94
N VAL A 362 -1.32 19.53 -13.93
CA VAL A 362 -0.35 20.29 -13.14
C VAL A 362 0.58 21.07 -14.05
N GLU A 363 0.58 22.39 -13.94
CA GLU A 363 1.52 23.26 -14.63
C GLU A 363 2.85 23.34 -13.86
N ILE A 364 3.95 22.94 -14.50
CA ILE A 364 5.32 23.14 -14.03
C ILE A 364 5.87 24.39 -14.69
N GLY A 365 5.98 25.48 -13.91
CA GLY A 365 6.49 26.76 -14.42
C GLY A 365 7.93 26.67 -14.92
N ALA A 366 8.26 27.47 -15.94
CA ALA A 366 9.60 27.53 -16.54
C ALA A 366 10.73 27.76 -15.52
N GLU A 367 10.49 28.61 -14.51
CA GLU A 367 11.46 28.87 -13.44
C GLU A 367 11.76 27.62 -12.60
N ALA A 368 10.77 26.77 -12.35
CA ALA A 368 10.95 25.51 -11.62
C ALA A 368 11.75 24.50 -12.46
N LEU A 369 11.39 24.32 -13.74
CA LEU A 369 12.16 23.46 -14.66
C LEU A 369 13.60 23.96 -14.85
N ALA A 370 13.83 25.27 -14.84
CA ALA A 370 15.18 25.84 -14.93
C ALA A 370 16.05 25.59 -13.68
N THR A 371 15.50 25.06 -12.59
CA THR A 371 16.31 24.60 -11.44
C THR A 371 16.95 23.23 -11.68
N LEU A 372 16.46 22.46 -12.66
CA LEU A 372 16.94 21.12 -12.99
C LEU A 372 18.19 21.13 -13.88
N ASN A 373 19.03 20.11 -13.71
CA ASN A 373 20.10 19.83 -14.64
C ASN A 373 19.53 19.38 -16.00
N PRO A 374 20.11 19.76 -17.15
CA PRO A 374 19.66 19.23 -18.43
C PRO A 374 19.94 17.73 -18.55
N GLY A 375 18.93 16.92 -18.89
CA GLY A 375 19.03 15.47 -18.92
C GLY A 375 17.71 14.75 -19.17
N THR A 376 17.73 13.42 -19.08
CA THR A 376 16.52 12.59 -19.09
C THR A 376 15.99 12.47 -17.66
N TYR A 377 14.68 12.65 -17.52
CA TYR A 377 13.99 12.52 -16.25
C TYR A 377 12.86 11.49 -16.35
N SER A 378 12.71 10.74 -15.26
CA SER A 378 11.65 9.82 -14.95
C SER A 378 10.48 10.59 -14.34
N LEU A 379 9.41 10.78 -15.11
CA LEU A 379 8.15 11.36 -14.65
C LEU A 379 7.24 10.23 -14.15
N TYR A 380 6.96 10.25 -12.86
CA TYR A 380 5.92 9.47 -12.21
C TYR A 380 4.73 10.38 -11.94
N ALA A 381 3.51 9.92 -12.23
CA ALA A 381 2.31 10.70 -12.00
C ALA A 381 1.17 9.88 -11.41
N LEU A 382 0.32 10.56 -10.65
CA LEU A 382 -0.86 10.04 -9.97
C LEU A 382 -2.08 10.91 -10.33
N GLY A 383 -3.14 10.27 -10.80
CA GLY A 383 -4.46 10.87 -11.02
C GLY A 383 -5.47 10.32 -10.04
N MET A 384 -6.22 11.21 -9.40
CA MET A 384 -7.27 10.88 -8.45
C MET A 384 -8.63 11.42 -8.92
N GLU A 385 -9.72 10.74 -8.55
CA GLU A 385 -11.10 11.21 -8.71
C GLU A 385 -11.85 10.95 -7.40
N GLY A 386 -12.49 11.97 -6.82
CA GLY A 386 -13.26 11.82 -5.57
C GLY A 386 -12.44 11.41 -4.34
N GLY A 387 -11.11 11.42 -4.43
CA GLY A 387 -10.19 10.91 -3.41
C GLY A 387 -9.75 9.45 -3.61
N GLU A 388 -10.26 8.72 -4.60
CA GLU A 388 -9.75 7.41 -5.00
C GLU A 388 -8.67 7.56 -6.10
N ILE A 389 -7.75 6.60 -6.19
CA ILE A 389 -6.75 6.56 -7.27
C ILE A 389 -7.37 5.96 -8.53
N VAL A 390 -7.31 6.69 -9.63
CA VAL A 390 -7.84 6.26 -10.94
C VAL A 390 -6.79 6.15 -12.04
N ALA A 391 -5.59 6.74 -11.84
CA ALA A 391 -4.48 6.60 -12.76
C ALA A 391 -3.13 6.61 -12.02
N VAL A 392 -2.22 5.71 -12.42
CA VAL A 392 -0.79 5.79 -12.06
C VAL A 392 0.00 5.42 -13.31
N ASP A 393 0.87 6.31 -13.76
CA ASP A 393 1.64 6.07 -14.98
C ASP A 393 3.04 6.69 -14.93
N TYR A 394 3.89 6.23 -15.83
CA TYR A 394 5.30 6.57 -15.92
C TYR A 394 5.71 6.90 -17.35
N ARG A 395 6.60 7.89 -17.49
CA ARG A 395 7.31 8.13 -18.76
C ARG A 395 8.67 8.79 -18.56
N GLU A 396 9.55 8.59 -19.52
CA GLU A 396 10.72 9.46 -19.66
C GLU A 396 10.35 10.79 -20.33
N VAL A 397 11.00 11.87 -19.90
CA VAL A 397 10.93 13.22 -20.47
C VAL A 397 12.33 13.81 -20.57
N GLU A 398 12.56 14.70 -21.54
CA GLU A 398 13.84 15.40 -21.71
C GLU A 398 13.72 16.82 -21.15
N VAL A 399 14.52 17.14 -20.13
CA VAL A 399 14.64 18.51 -19.61
C VAL A 399 15.86 19.16 -20.26
N ARG A 400 15.66 20.33 -20.86
CA ARG A 400 16.70 21.07 -21.59
C ARG A 400 17.13 22.31 -20.82
N ALA A 401 18.36 22.76 -21.09
CA ALA A 401 18.87 24.01 -20.52
C ALA A 401 17.97 25.20 -20.91
N ALA A 402 17.71 26.09 -19.96
CA ALA A 402 17.15 27.40 -20.24
C ALA A 402 18.08 28.17 -21.20
N SER A 403 17.51 28.76 -22.24
CA SER A 403 18.22 29.42 -23.36
C SER A 403 18.24 30.94 -23.26
#